data_AF-A0A368TMZ2-F1
#
_entry.id   AF-A0A368TMZ2-F1
#
_cell.length_a   1.000
_cell.length_b   1.000
_cell.length_c   1.000
_cell.angle_alpha   90.00
_cell.angle_beta   90.00
_cell.angle_gamma   90.00
#
_symmetry.space_group_name_H-M   'P 1'
#
loop_
_entity.id
_entity.type
_entity.pdbx_description
1 polymer ?
#
loop_
_entity_poly.entity_id
_entity_poly.type
_entity_poly.pdbx_seq_one_letter_code
_entity_poly.pdbx_strand_id
1 'polypeptide(L)'
;FNGEADHLHLLVICPPQKALSHFIGKLKGKSAYVIRKEFAEDIADKLWGSQFWSPSYCVVSCGGAPLDIVTQYITDQQRPTSEKGEQQSRRLRRR
;
A
#
# COMPACT_ATOMS: atom_id res chain seq x y z
N PHE A 1 7.09 7.91 8.19
CA PHE A 1 6.02 7.77 7.18
C PHE A 1 6.69 7.91 5.83
N ASN A 2 6.93 6.80 5.12
CA ASN A 2 7.52 6.78 3.77
C ASN A 2 6.39 6.50 2.77
N GLY A 3 5.55 7.50 2.52
CA GLY A 3 4.66 7.45 1.38
C GLY A 3 5.49 7.71 0.13
N GLU A 4 5.52 6.75 -0.78
CA GLU A 4 5.97 7.04 -2.14
C GLU A 4 4.87 7.83 -2.86
N ALA A 5 5.18 8.39 -4.02
CA ALA A 5 4.25 9.27 -4.74
C ALA A 5 2.89 8.62 -5.05
N ASP A 6 2.84 7.28 -5.12
CA ASP A 6 1.66 6.50 -5.52
C ASP A 6 1.21 5.42 -4.52
N HIS A 7 1.93 5.19 -3.41
CA HIS A 7 1.55 4.18 -2.42
C HIS A 7 2.02 4.47 -0.98
N LEU A 8 1.30 3.89 0.00
CA LEU A 8 1.58 4.03 1.43
C LEU A 8 2.00 2.69 2.04
N HIS A 9 3.14 2.70 2.75
CA HIS A 9 3.56 1.61 3.65
C HIS A 9 3.16 1.93 5.09
N LEU A 10 2.43 1.03 5.74
CA LEU A 10 1.99 1.17 7.13
C LEU A 10 2.42 -0.06 7.93
N LEU A 11 3.15 0.16 9.03
CA LEU A 11 3.38 -0.86 10.05
C LEU A 11 2.27 -0.74 11.10
N VAL A 12 1.46 -1.79 11.24
CA VAL A 12 0.30 -1.78 12.13
C VAL A 12 0.31 -2.98 13.07
N ILE A 13 -0.06 -2.75 14.32
CA ILE A 13 -0.36 -3.80 15.28
C ILE A 13 -1.87 -4.04 15.24
N CYS A 14 -2.29 -5.23 14.82
CA CYS A 14 -3.70 -5.60 14.70
C CYS A 14 -4.03 -6.75 15.67
N PRO A 15 -5.10 -6.65 16.48
CA PRO A 15 -5.56 -7.77 17.28
C PRO A 15 -5.93 -8.97 16.40
N PRO A 16 -5.60 -10.20 16.78
CA PRO A 16 -5.81 -11.38 15.94
C PRO A 16 -7.30 -11.67 15.64
N GLN A 17 -8.21 -11.17 16.48
CA GLN A 17 -9.66 -11.32 16.27
C GLN A 17 -10.21 -10.40 15.16
N LYS A 18 -9.43 -9.40 14.71
CA LYS A 18 -9.87 -8.47 13.68
C LYS A 18 -9.42 -8.93 12.31
N ALA A 19 -10.38 -9.09 11.40
CA ALA A 19 -10.09 -9.35 10.00
C ALA A 19 -9.34 -8.17 9.37
N LEU A 20 -8.13 -8.43 8.88
CA LEU A 20 -7.26 -7.45 8.22
C LEU A 20 -7.96 -6.79 7.01
N SER A 21 -8.71 -7.56 6.24
CA SER A 21 -9.50 -7.06 5.10
C SER A 21 -10.49 -5.97 5.51
N HIS A 22 -11.19 -6.16 6.62
CA HIS A 22 -12.14 -5.17 7.14
C HIS A 22 -11.41 -3.93 7.67
N PHE A 23 -10.30 -4.11 8.39
CA PHE A 23 -9.48 -3.01 8.87
C PHE A 23 -8.97 -2.14 7.70
N ILE A 24 -8.37 -2.77 6.68
CA ILE A 24 -7.83 -2.09 5.50
C ILE A 24 -8.94 -1.41 4.70
N GLY A 25 -10.09 -2.06 4.53
CA GLY A 25 -11.24 -1.46 3.85
C GLY A 25 -11.72 -0.17 4.54
N LYS A 26 -11.83 -0.19 5.87
CA LYS A 26 -12.19 1.01 6.66
C LYS A 26 -11.11 2.09 6.56
N LEU A 27 -9.84 1.71 6.66
CA LEU A 27 -8.71 2.63 6.57
C LEU A 27 -8.68 3.33 5.20
N LYS A 28 -8.76 2.56 4.10
CA LYS A 28 -8.79 3.10 2.73
C LYS A 28 -10.02 3.98 2.50
N GLY A 29 -11.20 3.54 2.92
CA GLY A 29 -12.44 4.31 2.74
C GLY A 29 -12.45 5.61 3.54
N LYS A 30 -12.08 5.58 4.82
CA LYS A 30 -12.10 6.77 5.67
C LYS A 30 -11.01 7.77 5.27
N SER A 31 -9.81 7.29 4.96
CA SER A 31 -8.72 8.16 4.46
C SER A 31 -9.10 8.83 3.14
N ALA A 32 -9.63 8.09 2.17
CA ALA A 32 -10.09 8.67 0.90
C ALA A 32 -11.19 9.73 1.11
N TYR A 33 -12.13 9.50 2.03
CA TYR A 33 -13.15 10.48 2.38
C TYR A 33 -12.55 11.77 2.98
N VAL A 34 -11.67 11.63 3.97
CA VAL A 34 -11.04 12.80 4.64
C VAL A 34 -10.18 13.57 3.65
N ILE A 35 -9.34 12.89 2.88
CA ILE A 35 -8.44 13.53 1.90
C ILE A 35 -9.25 14.27 0.84
N ARG A 36 -10.35 13.70 0.33
CA ARG A 36 -11.23 14.42 -0.61
C ARG A 36 -11.93 15.61 0.02
N LYS A 37 -12.25 15.55 1.31
CA LYS A 37 -12.91 16.67 1.99
C LYS A 37 -11.96 17.85 2.19
N GLU A 38 -10.69 17.56 2.47
CA GLU A 38 -9.70 18.57 2.85
C GLU A 38 -8.81 19.05 1.69
N PHE A 39 -8.58 18.20 0.69
CA PHE A 39 -7.61 18.42 -0.39
C PHE A 39 -8.18 18.13 -1.79
N ALA A 40 -9.49 18.37 -1.99
CA ALA A 40 -10.16 18.08 -3.27
C ALA A 40 -9.46 18.71 -4.48
N GLU A 41 -9.06 19.97 -4.35
CA GLU A 41 -8.44 20.75 -5.43
C GLU A 41 -7.03 20.22 -5.76
N ASP A 42 -6.26 19.82 -4.74
CA ASP A 42 -4.88 19.36 -4.90
C ASP A 42 -4.74 17.95 -5.50
N ILE A 43 -5.81 17.14 -5.43
CA ILE A 43 -5.78 15.74 -5.86
C ILE A 43 -6.59 15.47 -7.12
N ALA A 44 -7.43 16.40 -7.58
CA ALA A 44 -8.41 16.17 -8.64
C ALA A 44 -7.76 15.65 -9.95
N ASP A 45 -6.58 16.14 -10.28
CA ASP A 45 -5.78 15.78 -11.44
C ASP A 45 -4.95 14.50 -11.25
N LYS A 46 -4.79 14.04 -10.00
CA LYS A 46 -3.98 12.86 -9.62
C LYS A 46 -4.81 11.58 -9.48
N LEU A 47 -6.15 11.68 -9.48
CA LEU A 47 -7.03 10.52 -9.33
C LEU A 47 -7.19 9.76 -10.66
N TRP A 48 -7.26 8.44 -10.56
CA TRP A 48 -7.74 7.61 -11.67
C TRP A 48 -9.28 7.57 -11.63
N GLY A 49 -9.89 8.55 -12.29
CA GLY A 49 -11.34 8.76 -12.26
C GLY A 49 -11.82 9.14 -10.86
N SER A 50 -12.81 8.41 -10.35
CA SER A 50 -13.39 8.70 -9.03
C SER A 50 -12.78 7.88 -7.89
N GLN A 51 -11.64 7.21 -8.09
CA GLN A 51 -10.99 6.35 -7.09
C GLN A 51 -9.68 6.96 -6.56
N PHE A 52 -9.52 6.93 -5.23
CA PHE A 52 -8.31 7.42 -4.56
C PHE A 52 -7.29 6.30 -4.35
N TRP A 53 -7.74 5.14 -3.85
CA TRP A 53 -6.90 3.97 -3.68
C TRP A 53 -7.17 2.95 -4.78
N SER A 54 -6.12 2.24 -5.22
CA SER A 54 -6.29 0.97 -5.94
C SER A 54 -7.18 0.02 -5.13
N PRO A 55 -8.03 -0.84 -5.74
CA PRO A 55 -8.82 -1.82 -5.00
C PRO A 55 -7.94 -2.83 -4.24
N SER A 56 -6.75 -3.14 -4.75
CA SER A 56 -5.80 -4.09 -4.17
C SER A 56 -5.09 -3.54 -2.92
N TYR A 57 -4.52 -4.43 -2.13
CA TYR A 57 -3.65 -4.12 -1.00
C TYR A 57 -2.67 -5.27 -0.77
N CYS A 58 -1.52 -5.00 -0.15
CA CYS A 58 -0.55 -6.02 0.23
C CYS A 58 -0.45 -6.05 1.77
N VAL A 59 -0.42 -7.25 2.35
CA VAL A 59 -0.13 -7.45 3.77
C VAL A 59 0.95 -8.50 3.90
N VAL A 60 1.99 -8.16 4.65
CA VAL A 60 3.08 -9.07 4.97
C VAL A 60 3.16 -9.16 6.48
N SER A 61 3.05 -10.37 7.03
CA SER A 61 3.28 -10.58 8.45
C SER A 61 4.77 -10.43 8.76
N CYS A 62 5.09 -9.59 9.74
CA CYS A 62 6.45 -9.50 10.28
C CYS A 62 6.50 -10.36 11.54
N GLY A 63 6.55 -11.69 11.36
CA GLY A 63 6.76 -12.63 12.46
C GLY A 63 8.24 -12.71 12.81
N GLY A 64 8.64 -12.20 13.98
CA GLY A 64 9.98 -12.41 14.54
C GLY A 64 11.12 -11.57 13.96
N ALA A 65 10.87 -10.75 12.93
CA ALA A 65 11.90 -9.87 12.36
C ALA A 65 12.02 -8.57 13.19
N PRO A 66 13.24 -8.19 13.61
CA PRO A 66 13.48 -6.90 14.25
C PRO A 66 12.94 -5.75 13.39
N LEU A 67 12.52 -4.65 14.01
CA LEU A 67 12.05 -3.44 13.31
C LEU A 67 12.99 -3.02 12.17
N ASP A 68 14.29 -3.22 12.35
CA ASP A 68 15.34 -2.94 11.36
C ASP A 68 15.11 -3.64 10.02
N ILE A 69 14.60 -4.88 10.00
CA ILE A 69 14.30 -5.63 8.78
C ILE A 69 13.07 -5.07 8.08
N VAL A 70 12.07 -4.61 8.84
CA VAL A 70 10.88 -3.96 8.28
C VAL A 70 11.25 -2.62 7.67
N THR A 71 12.12 -1.86 8.34
CA THR A 71 12.68 -0.61 7.83
C THR A 71 13.49 -0.86 6.56
N GLN A 72 14.37 -1.87 6.55
CA GLN A 72 15.15 -2.27 5.37
C GLN A 72 14.24 -2.64 4.19
N TYR A 73 13.15 -3.39 4.43
CA TYR A 73 12.18 -3.74 3.39
C TYR A 73 11.51 -2.50 2.78
N ILE A 74 11.11 -1.52 3.60
CA ILE A 74 10.52 -0.26 3.12
C ILE A 74 11.54 0.52 2.28
N THR A 75 12.81 0.54 2.68
CA THR A 75 13.89 1.17 1.90
C THR A 75 14.17 0.43 0.59
N ASP A 76 14.10 -0.89 0.59
CA ASP A 76 14.38 -1.73 -0.58
C ASP A 76 13.24 -1.73 -1.61
N GLN A 77 11.99 -1.44 -1.19
CA GLN A 77 10.85 -1.23 -2.11
C GLN A 77 11.04 -0.03 -3.05
N GLN A 78 11.87 0.96 -2.67
CA GLN A 78 12.24 2.08 -3.54
C GLN A 78 13.13 1.66 -4.72
N ARG A 79 13.63 0.41 -4.74
CA ARG A 79 14.46 -0.08 -5.84
C ARG A 79 13.58 -0.60 -6.97
N PRO A 80 13.80 -0.18 -8.22
CA PRO A 80 13.13 -0.76 -9.38
C PRO A 80 13.28 -2.28 -9.38
N THR A 81 12.23 -2.99 -9.78
CA THR A 81 12.31 -4.45 -9.87
C THR A 81 13.41 -4.80 -10.87
N SER A 82 14.33 -5.70 -10.50
CA SER A 82 15.31 -6.20 -11.46
C SER A 82 14.60 -6.78 -12.69
N GLU A 83 15.22 -6.71 -13.87
CA GLU A 83 14.63 -7.20 -15.14
C GLU A 83 14.05 -8.63 -15.02
N LYS A 84 14.65 -9.48 -14.17
CA LYS A 84 14.16 -10.83 -13.87
C LYS A 84 12.84 -10.83 -13.10
N GLY A 85 12.70 -9.94 -12.11
CA GLY A 85 11.47 -9.78 -11.32
C GLY A 85 10.31 -9.22 -12.16
N GLU A 86 10.60 -8.29 -13.06
CA GLU A 86 9.60 -7.77 -14.02
C GLU A 86 9.12 -8.86 -14.99
N GLN A 87 10.04 -9.64 -15.55
CA GLN A 87 9.70 -10.74 -16.46
C GLN A 87 8.86 -11.83 -15.78
N GLN A 88 9.15 -12.15 -14.52
CA GLN A 88 8.40 -13.15 -13.75
C GLN A 88 6.98 -12.66 -13.42
N SER A 89 6.82 -11.39 -13.06
CA SER A 89 5.49 -10.77 -12.82
C SER A 89 4.64 -10.71 -14.09
N ARG A 90 5.24 -10.39 -15.24
CA ARG A 90 4.57 -10.41 -16.56
C ARG A 90 4.11 -11.82 -16.97
N ARG A 91 4.87 -12.86 -16.62
CA ARG A 91 4.49 -14.26 -16.90
C ARG A 91 3.30 -14.72 -16.05
N LEU A 92 3.24 -14.30 -14.79
CA LEU A 92 2.14 -14.62 -13.87
C LEU A 92 0.81 -13.96 -14.27
N ARG A 93 0.85 -12.79 -14.93
CA ARG A 93 -0.35 -12.08 -15.42
C ARG A 93 -1.00 -12.70 -16.67
N ARG A 94 -0.38 -13.70 -17.29
CA ARG A 94 -0.87 -14.38 -18.52
C ARG A 94 -1.52 -15.75 -18.25
N ARG A 95 -1.75 -16.10 -17.00
CA ARG A 95 -2.52 -17.30 -16.61
C ARG A 95 -3.93 -16.93 -16.16
#